data_AF-A0AA41T7B6-F1
#
_entry.id   AF-A0AA41T7B6-F1
#
_cell.length_a   1.000
_cell.length_b   1.000
_cell.length_c   1.000
_cell.angle_alpha   90.00
_cell.angle_beta   90.00
_cell.angle_gamma   90.00
#
_symmetry.space_group_name_H-M   'P 1'
#
loop_
_entity.id
_entity.type
_entity.pdbx_description
1 polymer ?
#
loop_
_entity_poly.entity_id
_entity_poly.type
_entity_poly.pdbx_seq_one_letter_code
_entity_poly.pdbx_strand_id
1 'polypeptide(L)'
;MEGSGEHPSPQAPYPGDNRIHDGDFVVLKREDVFKAVQVQRKKKVTFEKQWFYLDNVIGHSFGSTFEVTSGGGLQLKKKKEEPTSETKEAGTDNRNIIDDGKSQKLTQDDIKALKDKGIKGEEIVQQLIENSTTFRDKTEFAQDKYIKKKKKNHMRYDTLAQMLTLGNIRAGNKMIVMETCSGLVLGAMMERMGGFGSIIQLYPGDGPVRVATACFGFPKSFLSGLYEFPLNKVDSLLNGTFSAEMLYAEPKDSASVEESNGALEEKQNSKPDNEDSMAEAPESNNPEQESMEVVPQDPEYKEPKERGSKKDYIQEKQRRQEEQRKRHLDAAALLSERNADGLIVASRFHPTPLLLSLLDFVAPSRPFVVYCQYKEPLLECYTKLRERGGVINLRLSETWLRNYQVLPDRSHPKLLMSGGGGYLLSGFTVVLDNLRADTSLKSSASTLESHKTGEPAAKRQKCPESGS
;
A
#
# COMPACT_ATOMS: atom_id res chain seq x y z
N MET A 1 46.35 -17.94 27.75
CA MET A 1 45.30 -16.90 27.70
C MET A 1 45.13 -16.51 26.25
N GLU A 2 44.31 -17.25 25.52
CA GLU A 2 43.94 -16.94 24.15
C GLU A 2 42.73 -16.00 24.19
N GLY A 3 42.91 -14.78 23.68
CA GLY A 3 41.84 -13.79 23.57
C GLY A 3 41.02 -14.06 22.32
N SER A 4 39.77 -14.48 22.51
CA SER A 4 38.75 -14.61 21.48
C SER A 4 38.43 -13.25 20.86
N GLY A 5 38.72 -13.09 19.57
CA GLY A 5 38.30 -11.93 18.79
C GLY A 5 36.79 -11.90 18.60
N GLU A 6 36.13 -10.90 19.19
CA GLU A 6 34.74 -10.58 18.88
C GLU A 6 34.64 -10.07 17.43
N HIS A 7 33.85 -10.77 16.62
CA HIS A 7 33.40 -10.25 15.34
C HIS A 7 32.50 -9.02 15.60
N PRO A 8 32.74 -7.87 14.92
CA PRO A 8 31.89 -6.71 15.11
C PRO A 8 30.49 -7.05 14.61
N SER A 9 29.51 -6.87 15.49
CA SER A 9 28.09 -6.99 15.19
C SER A 9 27.72 -6.02 14.05
N PRO A 10 26.72 -6.33 13.20
CA PRO A 10 26.27 -5.39 12.17
C PRO A 10 25.79 -4.11 12.85
N GLN A 11 26.57 -3.03 12.74
CA GLN A 11 26.13 -1.71 13.17
C GLN A 11 24.88 -1.35 12.37
N ALA A 12 23.82 -0.96 13.07
CA ALA A 12 22.63 -0.43 12.42
C ALA A 12 23.03 0.80 11.58
N PRO A 13 22.61 0.90 10.31
CA PRO A 13 22.99 2.01 9.47
C PRO A 13 22.50 3.33 10.08
N TYR A 14 23.43 4.26 10.27
CA TYR A 14 23.15 5.62 10.70
C TYR A 14 22.16 6.30 9.74
N PRO A 15 21.27 7.18 10.22
CA PRO A 15 20.43 8.02 9.36
C PRO A 15 21.32 9.00 8.60
N GLY A 16 21.86 8.56 7.46
CA GLY A 16 22.85 9.31 6.68
C GLY A 16 23.62 8.47 5.66
N ASP A 17 23.64 7.15 5.78
CA ASP A 17 24.21 6.31 4.72
C ASP A 17 23.17 6.04 3.63
N ASN A 18 23.18 6.85 2.58
CA ASN A 18 22.32 6.71 1.40
C ASN A 18 22.73 5.56 0.47
N ARG A 19 23.48 4.57 0.97
CA ARG A 19 23.93 3.39 0.25
C ARG A 19 23.03 2.19 0.53
N ILE A 20 23.01 1.29 -0.42
CA ILE A 20 22.25 0.04 -0.37
C ILE A 20 23.04 -0.98 0.46
N HIS A 21 22.39 -1.60 1.43
CA HIS A 21 22.95 -2.65 2.27
C HIS A 21 22.23 -3.99 2.07
N ASP A 22 22.84 -5.06 2.54
CA ASP A 22 22.16 -6.36 2.65
C ASP A 22 21.04 -6.29 3.69
N GLY A 23 19.89 -6.87 3.39
CA GLY A 23 18.69 -6.80 4.22
C GLY A 23 17.80 -5.59 3.98
N ASP A 24 18.26 -4.56 3.25
CA ASP A 24 17.48 -3.36 2.94
C ASP A 24 16.25 -3.69 2.08
N PHE A 25 15.13 -3.04 2.38
CA PHE A 25 13.98 -3.01 1.48
C PHE A 25 14.21 -1.95 0.41
N VAL A 26 14.16 -2.35 -0.86
CA VAL A 26 14.44 -1.48 -2.01
C VAL A 26 13.35 -1.61 -3.07
N VAL A 27 13.28 -0.61 -3.97
CA VAL A 27 12.37 -0.63 -5.12
C VAL A 27 13.18 -0.66 -6.40
N LEU A 28 12.99 -1.72 -7.18
CA LEU A 28 13.53 -1.84 -8.53
C LEU A 28 12.64 -1.06 -9.49
N LYS A 29 13.26 -0.30 -10.40
CA LYS A 29 12.56 0.49 -11.42
C LYS A 29 13.10 0.15 -12.81
N ARG A 30 12.21 -0.15 -13.75
CA ARG A 30 12.49 -0.19 -15.19
C ARG A 30 11.39 0.59 -15.88
N GLU A 31 11.77 1.68 -16.55
CA GLU A 31 10.82 2.65 -17.11
C GLU A 31 9.82 3.14 -16.04
N ASP A 32 8.52 2.92 -16.24
CA ASP A 32 7.44 3.25 -15.30
C ASP A 32 6.97 2.04 -14.46
N VAL A 33 7.67 0.91 -14.53
CA VAL A 33 7.36 -0.32 -13.76
C VAL A 33 8.23 -0.38 -12.51
N PHE A 34 7.59 -0.71 -11.38
CA PHE A 34 8.22 -0.78 -10.07
C PHE A 34 8.00 -2.15 -9.43
N LYS A 35 9.00 -2.66 -8.72
CA LYS A 35 8.90 -3.88 -7.90
C LYS A 35 9.66 -3.72 -6.60
N ALA A 36 8.97 -3.82 -5.46
CA ALA A 36 9.59 -3.84 -4.15
C ALA A 36 10.20 -5.22 -3.86
N VAL A 37 11.42 -5.24 -3.33
CA VAL A 37 12.16 -6.45 -2.95
C VAL A 37 13.00 -6.19 -1.71
N GLN A 38 13.34 -7.24 -0.98
CA GLN A 38 14.37 -7.17 0.06
C GLN A 38 15.70 -7.66 -0.52
N VAL A 39 16.77 -6.89 -0.34
CA VAL A 39 18.12 -7.26 -0.74
C VAL A 39 18.55 -8.44 0.13
N GLN A 40 18.92 -9.55 -0.51
CA GLN A 40 19.45 -10.74 0.14
C GLN A 40 20.53 -11.33 -0.76
N ARG A 41 21.72 -11.58 -0.20
CA ARG A 41 22.82 -12.22 -0.94
C ARG A 41 22.41 -13.59 -1.51
N LYS A 42 22.91 -13.90 -2.70
CA LYS A 42 22.68 -15.16 -3.42
C LYS A 42 21.21 -15.49 -3.67
N LYS A 43 20.31 -14.50 -3.55
CA LYS A 43 18.88 -14.68 -3.86
C LYS A 43 18.58 -14.23 -5.28
N LYS A 44 18.00 -15.16 -6.06
CA LYS A 44 17.52 -14.89 -7.41
C LYS A 44 16.24 -14.05 -7.36
N VAL A 45 16.23 -12.94 -8.09
CA VAL A 45 15.06 -12.06 -8.25
C VAL A 45 14.69 -11.97 -9.72
N THR A 46 13.39 -12.08 -10.01
CA THR A 46 12.84 -11.92 -11.36
C THR A 46 12.17 -10.56 -11.51
N PHE A 47 12.46 -9.81 -12.57
CA PHE A 47 11.83 -8.52 -12.86
C PHE A 47 11.80 -8.28 -14.37
N GLU A 48 10.63 -7.91 -14.93
CA GLU A 48 10.44 -7.63 -16.37
C GLU A 48 11.08 -8.70 -17.29
N LYS A 49 10.74 -9.97 -17.06
CA LYS A 49 11.21 -11.16 -17.80
C LYS A 49 12.71 -11.48 -17.68
N GLN A 50 13.44 -10.77 -16.82
CA GLN A 50 14.84 -11.05 -16.54
C GLN A 50 15.01 -11.58 -15.12
N TRP A 51 16.06 -12.37 -14.89
CA TRP A 51 16.48 -12.80 -13.56
C TRP A 51 17.89 -12.30 -13.26
N PHE A 52 18.14 -11.95 -12.01
CA PHE A 52 19.44 -11.48 -11.55
C PHE A 52 19.60 -11.64 -10.02
N TYR A 53 20.84 -11.46 -9.56
CA TYR A 53 21.22 -11.40 -8.15
C TYR A 53 21.47 -9.95 -7.73
N LEU A 54 21.10 -9.61 -6.48
CA LEU A 54 21.26 -8.25 -5.94
C LEU A 54 22.62 -8.03 -5.26
N ASP A 55 23.48 -9.04 -5.23
CA ASP A 55 24.78 -8.98 -4.56
C ASP A 55 25.64 -7.79 -5.04
N ASN A 56 25.61 -7.47 -6.34
CA ASN A 56 26.42 -6.38 -6.91
C ASN A 56 25.86 -4.97 -6.67
N VAL A 57 24.64 -4.82 -6.13
CA VAL A 57 24.09 -3.47 -5.85
C VAL A 57 24.51 -2.95 -4.47
N ILE A 58 24.98 -3.83 -3.59
CA ILE A 58 25.37 -3.48 -2.22
C ILE A 58 26.56 -2.50 -2.25
N GLY A 59 26.49 -1.45 -1.44
CA GLY A 59 27.50 -0.39 -1.33
C GLY A 59 27.32 0.77 -2.33
N HIS A 60 26.42 0.66 -3.29
CA HIS A 60 26.06 1.74 -4.21
C HIS A 60 24.95 2.63 -3.65
N SER A 61 24.91 3.90 -4.07
CA SER A 61 23.86 4.84 -3.65
C SER A 61 22.51 4.54 -4.29
N PHE A 62 21.42 4.83 -3.58
CA PHE A 62 20.07 4.83 -4.16
C PHE A 62 20.00 5.72 -5.41
N GLY A 63 19.30 5.26 -6.45
CA GLY A 63 19.23 5.91 -7.75
C GLY A 63 20.31 5.47 -8.76
N SER A 64 21.23 4.60 -8.36
CA SER A 64 22.18 3.94 -9.27
C SER A 64 21.46 3.08 -10.31
N THR A 65 21.97 3.07 -11.54
CA THR A 65 21.41 2.28 -12.66
C THR A 65 22.31 1.10 -12.98
N PHE A 66 21.73 -0.06 -13.28
CA PHE A 66 22.46 -1.29 -13.53
C PHE A 66 22.00 -1.96 -14.83
N GLU A 67 22.92 -2.67 -15.48
CA GLU A 67 22.65 -3.56 -16.60
C GLU A 67 22.84 -5.02 -16.16
N VAL A 68 21.92 -5.88 -16.60
CA VAL A 68 21.98 -7.33 -16.31
C VAL A 68 22.97 -7.98 -17.27
N THR A 69 23.94 -8.72 -16.74
CA THR A 69 24.94 -9.46 -17.54
C THR A 69 24.56 -10.93 -17.71
N SER A 70 25.30 -11.63 -18.56
CA SER A 70 25.27 -13.10 -18.61
C SER A 70 25.53 -13.67 -17.21
N GLY A 71 24.72 -14.67 -16.82
CA GLY A 71 24.75 -15.25 -15.47
C GLY A 71 23.98 -14.49 -14.40
N GLY A 72 23.23 -13.42 -14.74
CA GLY A 72 22.37 -12.70 -13.80
C GLY A 72 23.12 -11.78 -12.84
N GLY A 73 24.38 -11.44 -13.13
CA GLY A 73 25.10 -10.38 -12.43
C GLY A 73 24.55 -8.99 -12.80
N LEU A 74 24.81 -8.00 -11.95
CA LEU A 74 24.46 -6.60 -12.22
C LEU A 74 25.74 -5.77 -12.35
N GLN A 75 25.87 -5.03 -13.46
CA GLN A 75 26.95 -4.08 -13.68
C GLN A 75 26.46 -2.65 -13.61
N LEU A 76 27.16 -1.82 -12.85
CA LEU A 76 26.83 -0.39 -12.71
C LEU A 76 26.98 0.32 -14.06
N LYS A 77 25.92 0.97 -14.52
CA LYS A 77 25.94 1.81 -15.72
C LYS A 77 26.54 3.17 -15.37
N LYS A 78 27.71 3.47 -15.93
CA LYS A 78 28.24 4.84 -15.90
C LYS A 78 27.38 5.72 -16.80
N LYS A 79 27.11 6.96 -16.40
CA LYS A 79 26.48 7.95 -17.30
C LYS A 79 27.38 8.08 -18.53
N LYS A 80 26.91 7.63 -19.69
CA LYS A 80 27.48 8.03 -20.98
C LYS A 80 27.11 9.50 -21.16
N GLU A 81 28.09 10.35 -21.42
CA GLU A 81 27.83 11.67 -22.00
C GLU A 81 27.11 11.43 -23.33
N GLU A 82 26.04 12.19 -23.59
CA GLU A 82 25.36 12.11 -24.87
C GLU A 82 26.37 12.43 -25.96
N PRO A 83 26.52 11.59 -27.01
CA PRO A 83 27.36 11.94 -28.13
C PRO A 83 26.80 13.22 -28.75
N THR A 84 27.64 14.25 -28.83
CA THR A 84 27.38 15.48 -29.57
C THR A 84 26.84 15.13 -30.95
N SER A 85 25.68 15.69 -31.29
CA SER A 85 24.90 15.35 -32.47
C SER A 85 25.72 15.46 -33.76
N GLU A 86 26.16 14.33 -34.29
CA GLU A 86 26.47 14.24 -35.72
C GLU A 86 25.17 14.46 -36.49
N THR A 87 25.20 15.38 -37.47
CA THR A 87 24.10 15.70 -38.38
C THR A 87 23.67 14.45 -39.15
N LYS A 88 22.72 13.70 -38.60
CA LYS A 88 22.09 12.55 -39.25
C LYS A 88 21.06 13.08 -40.25
N GLU A 89 21.25 12.77 -41.54
CA GLU A 89 20.26 13.09 -42.58
C GLU A 89 18.90 12.49 -42.23
N ALA A 90 17.86 13.33 -42.24
CA ALA A 90 16.48 12.94 -41.97
C ALA A 90 15.54 13.53 -43.03
N GLY A 91 14.57 12.72 -43.48
CA GLY A 91 13.54 13.15 -44.43
C GLY A 91 12.52 14.09 -43.76
N THR A 92 11.81 14.87 -44.58
CA THR A 92 10.83 15.87 -44.10
C THR A 92 9.41 15.33 -43.95
N ASP A 93 9.04 14.30 -44.71
CA ASP A 93 7.69 13.73 -44.70
C ASP A 93 7.69 12.24 -45.07
N ASN A 94 6.55 11.59 -44.81
CA ASN A 94 6.31 10.17 -45.00
C ASN A 94 5.62 9.84 -46.34
N ARG A 95 5.54 10.77 -47.31
CA ARG A 95 4.73 10.60 -48.53
C ARG A 95 5.18 9.45 -49.43
N ASN A 96 6.44 9.04 -49.30
CA ASN A 96 7.10 8.00 -50.10
C ASN A 96 7.34 6.70 -49.31
N ILE A 97 6.83 6.57 -48.08
CA ILE A 97 6.98 5.35 -47.26
C ILE A 97 5.90 4.33 -47.66
N ILE A 98 6.33 3.15 -48.11
CA ILE A 98 5.47 2.04 -48.54
C ILE A 98 5.59 0.89 -47.54
N ASP A 99 4.45 0.37 -47.04
CA ASP A 99 4.42 -0.78 -46.11
C ASP A 99 4.40 -2.09 -46.89
N ASP A 100 5.59 -2.51 -47.35
CA ASP A 100 5.79 -3.71 -48.17
C ASP A 100 6.10 -4.97 -47.35
N GLY A 101 6.21 -4.83 -46.02
CA GLY A 101 6.61 -5.90 -45.09
C GLY A 101 8.07 -6.34 -45.21
N LYS A 102 8.87 -5.68 -46.06
CA LYS A 102 10.28 -6.04 -46.38
C LYS A 102 11.28 -4.99 -45.91
N SER A 103 10.81 -4.04 -45.10
CA SER A 103 11.63 -2.93 -44.64
C SER A 103 12.75 -3.33 -43.67
N GLN A 104 12.57 -4.44 -42.94
CA GLN A 104 13.63 -5.03 -42.11
C GLN A 104 14.35 -6.11 -42.91
N LYS A 105 15.66 -5.95 -43.09
CA LYS A 105 16.48 -6.91 -43.86
C LYS A 105 16.92 -8.14 -43.06
N LEU A 106 16.85 -8.08 -41.73
CA LEU A 106 17.15 -9.20 -40.84
C LEU A 106 15.90 -10.05 -40.59
N THR A 107 16.06 -11.38 -40.58
CA THR A 107 14.97 -12.29 -40.25
C THR A 107 14.80 -12.45 -38.74
N GLN A 108 13.67 -13.04 -38.31
CA GLN A 108 13.44 -13.38 -36.90
C GLN A 108 14.52 -14.31 -36.34
N ASP A 109 15.01 -15.24 -37.16
CA ASP A 109 16.03 -16.21 -36.76
C ASP A 109 17.41 -15.55 -36.58
N ASP A 110 17.76 -14.57 -37.41
CA ASP A 110 18.99 -13.79 -37.27
C ASP A 110 19.01 -13.03 -35.93
N ILE A 111 17.88 -12.42 -35.55
CA ILE A 111 17.75 -11.69 -34.29
C ILE A 111 17.88 -12.66 -33.09
N LYS A 112 17.33 -13.88 -33.21
CA LYS A 112 17.50 -14.92 -32.20
C LYS A 112 18.97 -15.32 -32.07
N ALA A 113 19.64 -15.56 -33.18
CA ALA A 113 21.07 -15.91 -33.22
C ALA A 113 21.96 -14.82 -32.60
N LEU A 114 21.64 -13.53 -32.79
CA LEU A 114 22.37 -12.43 -32.15
C LEU A 114 22.18 -12.41 -30.62
N LYS A 115 20.96 -12.73 -30.13
CA LYS A 115 20.68 -12.87 -28.69
C LYS A 115 21.38 -14.09 -28.10
N ASP A 116 21.35 -15.21 -28.80
CA ASP A 116 21.98 -16.46 -28.36
C ASP A 116 23.51 -16.35 -28.29
N LYS A 117 24.11 -15.53 -29.17
CA LYS A 117 25.54 -15.15 -29.12
C LYS A 117 25.90 -14.23 -27.94
N GLY A 118 24.94 -13.77 -27.15
CA GLY A 118 25.18 -12.91 -25.99
C GLY A 118 25.70 -11.51 -26.34
N ILE A 119 25.46 -11.05 -27.57
CA ILE A 119 25.85 -9.71 -28.03
C ILE A 119 25.10 -8.66 -27.19
N LYS A 120 25.77 -7.53 -26.89
CA LYS A 120 25.17 -6.44 -26.09
C LYS A 120 23.94 -5.88 -26.80
N GLY A 121 22.90 -5.55 -26.02
CA GLY A 121 21.66 -4.99 -26.55
C GLY A 121 21.85 -3.70 -27.37
N GLU A 122 22.87 -2.88 -27.03
CA GLU A 122 23.23 -1.67 -27.79
C GLU A 122 23.64 -2.00 -29.24
N GLU A 123 24.41 -3.07 -29.44
CA GLU A 123 24.88 -3.53 -30.76
C GLU A 123 23.74 -4.15 -31.57
N ILE A 124 22.85 -4.92 -30.92
CA ILE A 124 21.65 -5.47 -31.57
C ILE A 124 20.73 -4.33 -32.04
N VAL A 125 20.55 -3.31 -31.21
CA VAL A 125 19.77 -2.12 -31.57
C VAL A 125 20.43 -1.36 -32.73
N GLN A 126 21.75 -1.22 -32.73
CA GLN A 126 22.48 -0.58 -33.82
C GLN A 126 22.33 -1.35 -35.13
N GLN A 127 22.48 -2.68 -35.13
CA GLN A 127 22.24 -3.50 -36.31
C GLN A 127 20.78 -3.48 -36.78
N LEU A 128 19.80 -3.42 -35.86
CA LEU A 128 18.39 -3.28 -36.22
C LEU A 128 18.07 -1.91 -36.85
N ILE A 129 18.71 -0.84 -36.37
CA ILE A 129 18.60 0.52 -36.92
C ILE A 129 19.24 0.58 -38.31
N GLU A 130 20.43 0.01 -38.48
CA GLU A 130 21.17 -0.03 -39.75
C GLU A 130 20.43 -0.86 -40.83
N ASN A 131 19.66 -1.87 -40.42
CA ASN A 131 18.96 -2.79 -41.34
C ASN A 131 17.46 -2.51 -41.50
N SER A 132 16.95 -1.41 -40.92
CA SER A 132 15.54 -1.03 -41.06
C SER A 132 15.37 0.18 -41.97
N THR A 133 14.65 0.00 -43.07
CA THR A 133 14.35 1.07 -44.03
C THR A 133 13.17 1.97 -43.60
N THR A 134 12.45 1.64 -42.52
CA THR A 134 11.24 2.35 -42.04
C THR A 134 11.18 2.56 -40.51
N PHE A 135 12.31 2.37 -39.80
CA PHE A 135 12.43 2.44 -38.34
C PHE A 135 11.91 3.74 -37.70
N ARG A 136 11.82 4.82 -38.47
CA ARG A 136 11.46 6.15 -37.97
C ARG A 136 9.98 6.30 -37.61
N ASP A 137 9.10 5.32 -37.90
CA ASP A 137 7.64 5.61 -37.99
C ASP A 137 6.66 4.64 -37.29
N LYS A 138 7.00 3.93 -36.19
CA LYS A 138 6.02 3.03 -35.53
C LYS A 138 5.97 3.15 -33.99
N THR A 139 4.78 2.92 -33.41
CA THR A 139 4.55 2.98 -31.94
C THR A 139 3.71 1.82 -31.39
N GLU A 140 4.00 1.43 -30.15
CA GLU A 140 3.66 0.16 -29.46
C GLU A 140 2.49 0.28 -28.44
N PHE A 141 1.62 1.28 -28.55
CA PHE A 141 0.84 1.75 -27.39
C PHE A 141 -0.46 0.98 -27.03
N ALA A 142 -0.87 -0.04 -27.78
CA ALA A 142 -2.19 -0.65 -27.59
C ALA A 142 -2.21 -1.83 -26.62
N GLN A 143 -1.10 -2.57 -26.49
CA GLN A 143 -1.09 -3.86 -25.78
C GLN A 143 -0.88 -3.69 -24.27
N ASP A 144 -0.09 -2.71 -23.84
CA ASP A 144 0.21 -2.44 -22.43
C ASP A 144 -0.93 -1.83 -21.62
N LYS A 145 -1.93 -1.24 -22.30
CA LYS A 145 -3.03 -0.50 -21.67
C LYS A 145 -4.08 -1.41 -21.03
N TYR A 146 -4.20 -2.65 -21.51
CA TYR A 146 -5.24 -3.59 -21.06
C TYR A 146 -4.87 -4.29 -19.74
N ILE A 147 -3.62 -4.72 -19.60
CA ILE A 147 -3.13 -5.50 -18.44
C ILE A 147 -2.98 -4.61 -17.19
N LYS A 148 -2.61 -3.33 -17.35
CA LYS A 148 -2.44 -2.36 -16.24
C LYS A 148 -3.76 -1.94 -15.57
N LYS A 149 -4.92 -2.20 -16.20
CA LYS A 149 -6.25 -1.76 -15.71
C LYS A 149 -6.81 -2.65 -14.58
N LYS A 150 -6.31 -3.88 -14.41
CA LYS A 150 -6.99 -4.90 -13.58
C LYS A 150 -6.31 -5.26 -12.25
N LYS A 151 -5.13 -4.71 -11.92
CA LYS A 151 -4.35 -5.12 -10.74
C LYS A 151 -4.08 -4.03 -9.69
N LYS A 152 -4.68 -2.85 -9.81
CA LYS A 152 -4.36 -1.74 -8.89
C LYS A 152 -5.39 -1.67 -7.75
N ASN A 153 -4.89 -1.67 -6.52
CA ASN A 153 -5.63 -1.13 -5.39
C ASN A 153 -5.97 0.33 -5.74
N HIS A 154 -7.24 0.64 -6.02
CA HIS A 154 -7.69 1.76 -6.86
C HIS A 154 -7.38 3.18 -6.34
N MET A 155 -6.64 3.31 -5.24
CA MET A 155 -6.17 4.60 -4.74
C MET A 155 -4.97 5.09 -5.55
N ARG A 156 -5.06 6.30 -6.09
CA ARG A 156 -3.95 6.95 -6.79
C ARG A 156 -3.08 7.72 -5.80
N TYR A 157 -1.81 7.90 -6.14
CA TYR A 157 -0.80 8.43 -5.21
C TYR A 157 -1.05 9.89 -4.80
N ASP A 158 -1.61 10.71 -5.70
CA ASP A 158 -2.07 12.07 -5.44
C ASP A 158 -3.30 12.08 -4.51
N THR A 159 -4.23 11.12 -4.65
CA THR A 159 -5.32 10.94 -3.68
C THR A 159 -4.78 10.63 -2.29
N LEU A 160 -3.80 9.72 -2.18
CA LEU A 160 -3.11 9.44 -0.92
C LEU A 160 -2.43 10.69 -0.36
N ALA A 161 -1.74 11.47 -1.20
CA ALA A 161 -1.10 12.72 -0.79
C ALA A 161 -2.11 13.76 -0.25
N GLN A 162 -3.29 13.86 -0.88
CA GLN A 162 -4.38 14.69 -0.36
C GLN A 162 -4.88 14.18 0.99
N MET A 163 -5.03 12.87 1.19
CA MET A 163 -5.43 12.31 2.49
C MET A 163 -4.46 12.69 3.61
N LEU A 164 -3.16 12.56 3.37
CA LEU A 164 -2.13 12.92 4.35
C LEU A 164 -2.15 14.42 4.69
N THR A 165 -2.47 15.25 3.70
CA THR A 165 -2.51 16.72 3.87
C THR A 165 -3.79 17.16 4.57
N LEU A 166 -4.95 16.71 4.10
CA LEU A 166 -6.27 17.01 4.68
C LEU A 166 -6.40 16.45 6.11
N GLY A 167 -5.76 15.31 6.38
CA GLY A 167 -5.68 14.70 7.71
C GLY A 167 -4.66 15.37 8.65
N ASN A 168 -3.93 16.39 8.19
CA ASN A 168 -2.86 17.07 8.94
C ASN A 168 -1.87 16.08 9.60
N ILE A 169 -1.43 15.08 8.84
CA ILE A 169 -0.54 14.03 9.36
C ILE A 169 0.86 14.61 9.57
N ARG A 170 1.31 14.59 10.83
CA ARG A 170 2.60 15.12 11.27
C ARG A 170 3.07 14.45 12.57
N ALA A 171 4.35 14.61 12.86
CA ALA A 171 4.97 14.18 14.11
C ALA A 171 4.21 14.67 15.35
N GLY A 172 4.01 13.78 16.33
CA GLY A 172 3.39 14.07 17.61
C GLY A 172 1.88 13.82 17.69
N ASN A 173 1.20 13.64 16.56
CA ASN A 173 -0.24 13.35 16.57
C ASN A 173 -0.55 11.96 17.17
N LYS A 174 -1.73 11.83 17.79
CA LYS A 174 -2.40 10.54 18.07
C LYS A 174 -3.41 10.23 16.96
N MET A 175 -3.08 9.35 16.03
CA MET A 175 -3.91 9.07 14.84
C MET A 175 -4.67 7.75 14.95
N ILE A 176 -5.91 7.73 14.48
CA ILE A 176 -6.66 6.49 14.24
C ILE A 176 -6.67 6.20 12.73
N VAL A 177 -6.40 4.96 12.35
CA VAL A 177 -6.47 4.52 10.95
C VAL A 177 -7.25 3.21 10.82
N MET A 178 -8.21 3.18 9.91
CA MET A 178 -8.87 1.96 9.45
C MET A 178 -8.57 1.78 7.97
N GLU A 179 -7.72 0.79 7.64
CA GLU A 179 -7.35 0.53 6.26
C GLU A 179 -7.44 -0.94 5.86
N THR A 180 -7.67 -1.18 4.57
CA THR A 180 -7.44 -2.48 3.93
C THR A 180 -6.59 -2.32 2.67
N CYS A 181 -5.64 -1.38 2.70
CA CYS A 181 -4.76 -1.03 1.59
C CYS A 181 -3.38 -1.71 1.68
N SER A 182 -3.36 -2.94 2.21
CA SER A 182 -2.14 -3.75 2.40
C SER A 182 -1.05 -3.11 3.27
N GLY A 183 -1.37 -2.11 4.10
CA GLY A 183 -0.37 -1.40 4.89
C GLY A 183 0.15 -0.10 4.26
N LEU A 184 -0.33 0.27 3.07
CA LEU A 184 0.21 1.40 2.31
C LEU A 184 -0.16 2.74 2.95
N VAL A 185 -1.41 2.89 3.43
CA VAL A 185 -1.86 4.13 4.08
C VAL A 185 -1.19 4.26 5.44
N LEU A 186 -1.11 3.15 6.21
CA LEU A 186 -0.35 3.11 7.45
C LEU A 186 1.11 3.51 7.23
N GLY A 187 1.79 2.93 6.25
CA GLY A 187 3.19 3.23 5.96
C GLY A 187 3.40 4.70 5.61
N ALA A 188 2.53 5.27 4.76
CA ALA A 188 2.60 6.69 4.43
C ALA A 188 2.35 7.61 5.65
N MET A 189 1.48 7.22 6.59
CA MET A 189 1.30 7.94 7.85
C MET A 189 2.53 7.84 8.74
N MET A 190 3.09 6.64 8.90
CA MET A 190 4.32 6.40 9.68
C MET A 190 5.51 7.21 9.14
N GLU A 191 5.67 7.29 7.82
CA GLU A 191 6.72 8.11 7.17
C GLU A 191 6.57 9.59 7.56
N ARG A 192 5.35 10.14 7.47
CA ARG A 192 5.05 11.55 7.78
C ARG A 192 5.14 11.88 9.27
N MET A 193 4.92 10.89 10.14
CA MET A 193 5.02 11.05 11.59
C MET A 193 6.44 10.84 12.13
N GLY A 194 7.32 10.17 11.37
CA GLY A 194 8.74 10.04 11.70
C GLY A 194 9.03 9.34 13.03
N GLY A 195 8.13 8.47 13.50
CA GLY A 195 8.25 7.79 14.79
C GLY A 195 7.80 8.60 16.01
N PHE A 196 7.25 9.79 15.83
CA PHE A 196 6.74 10.64 16.92
C PHE A 196 5.20 10.61 16.98
N GLY A 197 4.65 10.42 18.18
CA GLY A 197 3.22 10.28 18.41
C GLY A 197 2.78 8.82 18.46
N SER A 198 1.52 8.55 18.15
CA SER A 198 1.00 7.18 18.13
C SER A 198 -0.03 6.97 17.02
N ILE A 199 -0.09 5.74 16.51
CA ILE A 199 -1.06 5.33 15.50
C ILE A 199 -1.81 4.12 16.04
N ILE A 200 -3.14 4.18 16.04
CA ILE A 200 -4.01 3.07 16.41
C ILE A 200 -4.65 2.53 15.13
N GLN A 201 -4.18 1.37 14.68
CA GLN A 201 -4.72 0.69 13.50
C GLN A 201 -5.87 -0.23 13.88
N LEU A 202 -7.06 0.09 13.37
CA LEU A 202 -8.20 -0.81 13.41
C LEU A 202 -8.11 -1.80 12.26
N TYR A 203 -8.38 -3.08 12.54
CA TYR A 203 -8.29 -4.13 11.54
C TYR A 203 -9.51 -5.08 11.58
N PRO A 204 -9.95 -5.59 10.42
CA PRO A 204 -10.91 -6.67 10.33
C PRO A 204 -10.21 -8.05 10.42
N GLY A 205 -10.97 -9.10 10.73
CA GLY A 205 -10.45 -10.47 10.75
C GLY A 205 -9.40 -10.69 11.84
N ASP A 206 -8.44 -11.57 11.58
CA ASP A 206 -7.52 -12.08 12.61
C ASP A 206 -6.30 -11.19 12.87
N GLY A 207 -6.05 -10.18 12.02
CA GLY A 207 -4.90 -9.30 12.19
C GLY A 207 -4.77 -8.22 11.12
N PRO A 208 -3.98 -7.17 11.40
CA PRO A 208 -3.71 -6.11 10.43
C PRO A 208 -2.80 -6.60 9.30
N VAL A 209 -3.11 -6.20 8.06
CA VAL A 209 -2.26 -6.47 6.89
C VAL A 209 -1.23 -5.35 6.73
N ARG A 210 0.07 -5.69 6.78
CA ARG A 210 1.19 -4.73 6.75
C ARG A 210 2.27 -5.04 5.70
N VAL A 211 1.90 -5.73 4.62
CA VAL A 211 2.85 -6.15 3.57
C VAL A 211 3.55 -4.96 2.92
N ALA A 212 2.79 -3.92 2.54
CA ALA A 212 3.35 -2.70 1.97
C ALA A 212 4.13 -1.89 3.02
N THR A 213 3.67 -1.88 4.29
CA THR A 213 4.37 -1.20 5.39
C THR A 213 5.79 -1.75 5.59
N ALA A 214 5.96 -3.07 5.47
CA ALA A 214 7.29 -3.70 5.57
C ALA A 214 8.25 -3.18 4.48
N CYS A 215 7.74 -2.89 3.28
CA CYS A 215 8.55 -2.36 2.18
C CYS A 215 9.12 -0.96 2.42
N PHE A 216 8.62 -0.20 3.41
CA PHE A 216 9.20 1.09 3.78
C PHE A 216 10.51 0.94 4.57
N GLY A 217 10.80 -0.23 5.14
CA GLY A 217 12.02 -0.45 5.91
C GLY A 217 12.13 0.40 7.18
N PHE A 218 11.01 0.68 7.87
CA PHE A 218 11.02 1.53 9.05
C PHE A 218 11.90 0.97 10.18
N PRO A 219 12.61 1.84 10.92
CA PRO A 219 13.32 1.44 12.13
C PRO A 219 12.38 0.86 13.18
N LYS A 220 12.89 -0.06 14.02
CA LYS A 220 12.10 -0.65 15.12
C LYS A 220 11.53 0.39 16.09
N SER A 221 12.16 1.56 16.21
CA SER A 221 11.68 2.67 17.03
C SER A 221 10.29 3.17 16.60
N PHE A 222 9.91 3.03 15.33
CA PHE A 222 8.60 3.45 14.82
C PHE A 222 7.47 2.53 15.31
N LEU A 223 7.80 1.30 15.73
CA LEU A 223 6.82 0.31 16.17
C LEU A 223 6.34 0.54 17.61
N SER A 224 7.11 1.28 18.43
CA SER A 224 6.77 1.54 19.83
C SER A 224 5.46 2.31 19.98
N GLY A 225 5.18 3.25 19.07
CA GLY A 225 3.94 4.03 19.00
C GLY A 225 2.85 3.42 18.10
N LEU A 226 3.06 2.22 17.56
CA LEU A 226 2.09 1.55 16.68
C LEU A 226 1.23 0.56 17.46
N TYR A 227 -0.05 0.86 17.58
CA TYR A 227 -1.05 0.05 18.27
C TYR A 227 -2.02 -0.57 17.27
N GLU A 228 -2.67 -1.65 17.68
CA GLU A 228 -3.65 -2.36 16.87
C GLU A 228 -4.83 -2.81 17.73
N PHE A 229 -6.04 -2.69 17.19
CA PHE A 229 -7.25 -3.07 17.90
C PHE A 229 -8.29 -3.67 16.94
N PRO A 230 -8.94 -4.80 17.29
CA PRO A 230 -9.86 -5.48 16.40
C PRO A 230 -11.15 -4.68 16.20
N LEU A 231 -11.53 -4.45 14.94
CA LEU A 231 -12.70 -3.64 14.57
C LEU A 231 -14.02 -4.21 15.14
N ASN A 232 -14.13 -5.54 15.25
CA ASN A 232 -15.33 -6.21 15.77
C ASN A 232 -15.59 -5.97 17.27
N LYS A 233 -14.65 -5.37 18.01
CA LYS A 233 -14.81 -5.01 19.42
C LYS A 233 -15.09 -3.52 19.65
N VAL A 234 -15.15 -2.72 18.59
CA VAL A 234 -15.36 -1.27 18.68
C VAL A 234 -16.70 -0.93 19.32
N ASP A 235 -17.78 -1.63 18.97
CA ASP A 235 -19.10 -1.40 19.56
C ASP A 235 -19.10 -1.65 21.08
N SER A 236 -18.50 -2.76 21.51
CA SER A 236 -18.33 -3.07 22.94
C SER A 236 -17.50 -2.01 23.66
N LEU A 237 -16.49 -1.46 22.99
CA LEU A 237 -15.65 -0.40 23.55
C LEU A 237 -16.41 0.92 23.70
N LEU A 238 -17.21 1.30 22.70
CA LEU A 238 -18.06 2.50 22.76
C LEU A 238 -19.12 2.41 23.86
N ASN A 239 -19.67 1.22 24.06
CA ASN A 239 -20.72 0.93 25.05
C ASN A 239 -20.18 0.62 26.45
N GLY A 240 -18.87 0.60 26.65
CA GLY A 240 -18.24 0.30 27.94
C GLY A 240 -18.39 -1.16 28.42
N THR A 241 -18.79 -2.07 27.52
CA THR A 241 -18.95 -3.51 27.80
C THR A 241 -17.74 -4.35 27.38
N PHE A 242 -16.69 -3.69 26.88
CA PHE A 242 -15.44 -4.36 26.50
C PHE A 242 -14.73 -4.96 27.71
N SER A 243 -14.43 -6.26 27.64
CA SER A 243 -13.64 -6.97 28.65
C SER A 243 -12.46 -7.70 28.02
N ALA A 244 -11.36 -7.84 28.77
CA ALA A 244 -10.14 -8.50 28.31
C ALA A 244 -10.40 -9.96 27.87
N GLU A 245 -11.37 -10.62 28.50
CA GLU A 245 -11.80 -11.99 28.21
C GLU A 245 -12.43 -12.13 26.81
N MET A 246 -12.95 -11.03 26.24
CA MET A 246 -13.56 -11.04 24.91
C MET A 246 -12.54 -11.19 23.77
N LEU A 247 -11.25 -11.04 24.06
CA LEU A 247 -10.15 -11.26 23.12
C LEU A 247 -9.82 -12.75 22.92
N TYR A 248 -10.39 -13.66 23.73
CA TYR A 248 -10.10 -15.09 23.72
C TYR A 248 -11.09 -15.95 22.93
N ALA A 249 -12.24 -15.39 22.51
CA ALA A 249 -13.29 -16.18 21.89
C ALA A 249 -12.95 -16.50 20.42
N GLU A 250 -12.28 -17.63 20.19
CA GLU A 250 -12.34 -18.32 18.90
C GLU A 250 -13.77 -18.84 18.65
N PRO A 251 -14.23 -18.94 17.39
CA PRO A 251 -15.44 -19.69 17.09
C PRO A 251 -15.24 -21.12 17.60
N LYS A 252 -16.14 -21.59 18.45
CA LYS A 252 -16.18 -23.01 18.82
C LYS A 252 -16.60 -23.79 17.58
N ASP A 253 -15.63 -24.28 16.81
CA ASP A 253 -15.87 -25.44 15.95
C ASP A 253 -16.15 -26.63 16.87
N SER A 254 -17.43 -26.99 16.92
CA SER A 254 -17.92 -28.18 17.59
C SER A 254 -17.45 -29.42 16.83
N ALA A 255 -16.36 -30.02 17.28
CA ALA A 255 -16.09 -31.44 17.11
C ALA A 255 -15.19 -31.92 18.24
N SER A 256 -15.81 -32.22 19.38
CA SER A 256 -15.25 -33.14 20.36
C SER A 256 -15.10 -34.52 19.72
N VAL A 257 -13.86 -34.94 19.47
CA VAL A 257 -13.56 -36.36 19.26
C VAL A 257 -12.88 -36.83 20.53
N GLU A 258 -13.65 -37.51 21.37
CA GLU A 258 -13.14 -38.30 22.47
C GLU A 258 -12.30 -39.45 21.89
N GLU A 259 -11.07 -39.58 22.37
CA GLU A 259 -10.24 -40.75 22.16
C GLU A 259 -10.83 -41.92 22.95
N SER A 260 -11.25 -42.99 22.26
CA SER A 260 -11.41 -44.31 22.85
C SER A 260 -10.59 -45.32 22.06
N ASN A 261 -9.64 -45.93 22.76
CA ASN A 261 -8.74 -46.97 22.27
C ASN A 261 -9.49 -48.29 21.98
N GLY A 262 -9.12 -48.95 20.88
CA GLY A 262 -9.47 -50.34 20.63
C GLY A 262 -8.83 -50.87 19.34
N ALA A 263 -7.73 -51.60 19.48
CA ALA A 263 -7.06 -52.32 18.41
C ALA A 263 -7.69 -53.70 18.20
N LEU A 264 -7.78 -54.14 16.93
CA LEU A 264 -7.33 -55.45 16.38
C LEU A 264 -8.09 -55.77 15.08
N GLU A 265 -7.31 -56.10 14.04
CA GLU A 265 -7.47 -57.18 13.02
C GLU A 265 -8.82 -57.27 12.25
N GLU A 266 -8.92 -57.51 10.94
CA GLU A 266 -8.09 -58.26 9.99
C GLU A 266 -8.57 -57.99 8.53
N LYS A 267 -7.63 -58.07 7.59
CA LYS A 267 -7.69 -58.49 6.17
C LYS A 267 -8.96 -58.37 5.27
N GLN A 268 -8.65 -57.81 4.09
CA GLN A 268 -8.94 -58.29 2.72
C GLN A 268 -10.33 -58.06 2.05
N ASN A 269 -10.27 -57.16 1.06
CA ASN A 269 -10.53 -57.38 -0.38
C ASN A 269 -11.94 -57.80 -0.84
N SER A 270 -12.63 -56.92 -1.59
CA SER A 270 -13.16 -57.19 -2.95
C SER A 270 -14.02 -56.03 -3.47
N LYS A 271 -13.76 -55.62 -4.72
CA LYS A 271 -14.74 -54.99 -5.63
C LYS A 271 -15.60 -56.10 -6.26
N PRO A 272 -16.86 -55.81 -6.66
CA PRO A 272 -17.17 -55.54 -8.09
C PRO A 272 -18.11 -54.32 -8.24
N ASP A 273 -17.88 -53.40 -9.18
CA ASP A 273 -18.39 -53.32 -10.59
C ASP A 273 -19.86 -52.86 -10.74
N ASN A 274 -20.02 -51.76 -11.50
CA ASN A 274 -21.07 -51.35 -12.47
C ASN A 274 -22.57 -51.50 -12.09
N GLU A 275 -23.51 -50.61 -12.40
CA GLU A 275 -23.68 -49.65 -13.51
C GLU A 275 -24.87 -48.71 -13.22
N ASP A 276 -24.72 -47.45 -13.60
CA ASP A 276 -25.67 -46.58 -14.33
C ASP A 276 -27.14 -46.37 -13.90
N SER A 277 -27.51 -45.09 -13.72
CA SER A 277 -28.86 -44.53 -13.97
C SER A 277 -28.83 -42.99 -13.93
N MET A 278 -28.95 -42.37 -15.11
CA MET A 278 -29.16 -40.94 -15.35
C MET A 278 -30.54 -40.45 -14.86
N ALA A 279 -30.58 -39.23 -14.30
CA ALA A 279 -31.69 -38.28 -14.44
C ALA A 279 -31.24 -36.82 -14.17
N GLU A 280 -31.53 -35.93 -15.13
CA GLU A 280 -31.35 -34.46 -15.16
C GLU A 280 -32.17 -33.75 -14.06
N ALA A 281 -31.99 -32.51 -13.56
CA ALA A 281 -31.34 -31.21 -13.91
C ALA A 281 -31.26 -30.36 -12.58
N PRO A 282 -30.94 -29.04 -12.50
CA PRO A 282 -30.42 -28.08 -13.48
C PRO A 282 -29.14 -27.31 -13.02
N GLU A 283 -28.51 -26.65 -13.99
CA GLU A 283 -27.32 -25.81 -13.86
C GLU A 283 -27.53 -24.58 -12.96
N SER A 284 -26.61 -24.37 -12.02
CA SER A 284 -26.36 -23.07 -11.41
C SER A 284 -24.89 -22.69 -11.66
N ASN A 285 -24.71 -21.65 -12.46
CA ASN A 285 -23.43 -21.08 -12.85
C ASN A 285 -22.69 -20.50 -11.64
N ASN A 286 -21.60 -21.14 -11.23
CA ASN A 286 -20.56 -20.53 -10.41
C ASN A 286 -19.37 -20.19 -11.32
N PRO A 287 -18.91 -18.92 -11.40
CA PRO A 287 -17.70 -18.60 -12.12
C PRO A 287 -16.48 -19.14 -11.36
N GLU A 288 -15.74 -20.00 -12.05
CA GLU A 288 -14.50 -20.63 -11.65
C GLU A 288 -13.48 -19.61 -11.12
N GLN A 289 -12.97 -19.87 -9.91
CA GLN A 289 -11.71 -19.30 -9.44
C GLN A 289 -10.59 -19.92 -10.26
N GLU A 290 -10.19 -19.26 -11.35
CA GLU A 290 -8.93 -19.56 -12.01
C GLU A 290 -7.77 -19.30 -11.04
N SER A 291 -7.09 -20.40 -10.73
CA SER A 291 -5.86 -20.49 -9.99
C SER A 291 -4.80 -19.59 -10.62
N MET A 292 -4.23 -18.70 -9.79
CA MET A 292 -2.98 -18.04 -10.14
C MET A 292 -1.90 -19.11 -10.35
N GLU A 293 -1.35 -19.16 -11.56
CA GLU A 293 -0.20 -19.99 -11.92
C GLU A 293 0.93 -19.81 -10.90
N VAL A 294 1.15 -20.87 -10.12
CA VAL A 294 2.32 -21.06 -9.27
C VAL A 294 3.47 -21.50 -10.19
N VAL A 295 4.56 -20.74 -10.16
CA VAL A 295 5.82 -21.08 -10.84
C VAL A 295 6.29 -22.47 -10.38
N PRO A 296 6.72 -23.38 -11.28
CA PRO A 296 7.28 -24.68 -10.88
C PRO A 296 8.62 -24.45 -10.15
N GLN A 297 8.70 -24.89 -8.90
CA GLN A 297 9.98 -25.08 -8.21
C GLN A 297 10.45 -26.51 -8.46
N ASP A 298 11.54 -26.65 -9.21
CA ASP A 298 12.33 -27.89 -9.22
C ASP A 298 12.93 -28.17 -7.82
N PRO A 299 13.20 -29.45 -7.49
CA PRO A 299 13.33 -29.92 -6.11
C PRO A 299 14.69 -29.58 -5.52
N GLU A 300 14.71 -28.55 -4.66
CA GLU A 300 15.87 -28.25 -3.83
C GLU A 300 15.89 -29.22 -2.64
N TYR A 301 16.96 -30.02 -2.55
CA TYR A 301 17.27 -30.88 -1.41
C TYR A 301 17.24 -30.04 -0.13
N LYS A 302 16.23 -30.23 0.71
CA LYS A 302 16.14 -29.60 2.02
C LYS A 302 17.08 -30.30 2.98
N GLU A 303 18.09 -29.59 3.45
CA GLU A 303 18.73 -29.93 4.72
C GLU A 303 17.67 -29.92 5.84
N PRO A 304 17.73 -30.87 6.80
CA PRO A 304 16.71 -31.02 7.82
C PRO A 304 16.78 -29.85 8.80
N LYS A 305 15.81 -28.95 8.74
CA LYS A 305 15.53 -27.99 9.82
C LYS A 305 15.16 -28.77 11.07
N GLU A 306 15.90 -28.57 12.15
CA GLU A 306 15.57 -29.06 13.48
C GLU A 306 14.12 -28.70 13.82
N ARG A 307 13.28 -29.72 13.97
CA ARG A 307 11.91 -29.58 14.47
C ARG A 307 12.00 -29.26 15.96
N GLY A 308 11.83 -27.99 16.32
CA GLY A 308 11.56 -27.59 17.71
C GLY A 308 10.41 -28.43 18.29
N SER A 309 10.47 -28.70 19.60
CA SER A 309 9.48 -29.56 20.25
C SER A 309 8.07 -28.96 20.10
N LYS A 310 7.05 -29.80 19.90
CA LYS A 310 5.63 -29.36 19.83
C LYS A 310 5.24 -28.50 21.05
N LYS A 311 5.92 -28.70 22.19
CA LYS A 311 5.77 -27.90 23.41
C LYS A 311 6.29 -26.47 23.26
N ASP A 312 7.44 -26.28 22.62
CA ASP A 312 8.05 -24.97 22.41
C ASP A 312 7.18 -24.08 21.50
N TYR A 313 6.57 -24.68 20.47
CA TYR A 313 5.63 -23.99 19.59
C TYR A 313 4.36 -23.52 20.33
N ILE A 314 3.80 -24.36 21.20
CA ILE A 314 2.62 -24.01 21.99
C ILE A 314 2.94 -22.86 22.95
N GLN A 315 4.10 -22.91 23.61
CA GLN A 315 4.54 -21.84 24.51
C GLN A 315 4.76 -20.52 23.77
N GLU A 316 5.41 -20.55 22.61
CA GLU A 316 5.61 -19.35 21.78
C GLU A 316 4.28 -18.79 21.26
N LYS A 317 3.33 -19.65 20.88
CA LYS A 317 1.97 -19.23 20.51
C LYS A 317 1.28 -18.50 21.66
N GLN A 318 1.33 -19.05 22.88
CA GLN A 318 0.74 -18.41 24.07
C GLN A 318 1.41 -17.06 24.39
N ARG A 319 2.74 -16.99 24.30
CA ARG A 319 3.49 -15.74 24.50
C ARG A 319 3.04 -14.65 23.53
N ARG A 320 2.92 -14.98 22.24
CA ARG A 320 2.45 -14.03 21.20
C ARG A 320 1.02 -13.59 21.43
N GLN A 321 0.14 -14.50 21.85
CA GLN A 321 -1.25 -14.17 22.18
C GLN A 321 -1.35 -13.22 23.37
N GLU A 322 -0.57 -13.44 24.42
CA GLU A 322 -0.55 -12.57 25.60
C GLU A 322 0.03 -11.18 25.29
N GLU A 323 1.08 -11.11 24.46
CA GLU A 323 1.63 -9.83 23.99
C GLU A 323 0.63 -9.06 23.11
N GLN A 324 -0.05 -9.74 22.19
CA GLN A 324 -1.13 -9.15 21.39
C GLN A 324 -2.27 -8.66 22.27
N ARG A 325 -2.68 -9.46 23.26
CA ARG A 325 -3.72 -9.10 24.23
C ARG A 325 -3.35 -7.82 24.97
N LYS A 326 -2.14 -7.78 25.54
CA LYS A 326 -1.62 -6.58 26.20
C LYS A 326 -1.67 -5.36 25.27
N ARG A 327 -1.24 -5.53 24.01
CA ARG A 327 -1.26 -4.45 23.01
C ARG A 327 -2.68 -3.97 22.68
N HIS A 328 -3.65 -4.87 22.64
CA HIS A 328 -5.06 -4.52 22.46
C HIS A 328 -5.65 -3.78 23.66
N LEU A 329 -5.29 -4.15 24.89
CA LEU A 329 -5.72 -3.41 26.08
C LEU A 329 -5.14 -2.00 26.09
N ASP A 330 -3.86 -1.84 25.78
CA ASP A 330 -3.22 -0.53 25.67
C ASP A 330 -3.92 0.32 24.58
N ALA A 331 -4.22 -0.28 23.43
CA ALA A 331 -4.94 0.38 22.35
C ALA A 331 -6.37 0.79 22.77
N ALA A 332 -7.09 -0.09 23.49
CA ALA A 332 -8.43 0.17 23.99
C ALA A 332 -8.44 1.33 24.99
N ALA A 333 -7.47 1.39 25.90
CA ALA A 333 -7.30 2.50 26.82
C ALA A 333 -7.08 3.83 26.07
N LEU A 334 -6.19 3.84 25.08
CA LEU A 334 -5.91 5.03 24.26
C LEU A 334 -7.12 5.49 23.45
N LEU A 335 -7.93 4.57 22.92
CA LEU A 335 -9.18 4.88 22.23
C LEU A 335 -10.22 5.45 23.20
N SER A 336 -10.31 4.90 24.41
CA SER A 336 -11.27 5.29 25.43
C SER A 336 -11.07 6.72 25.95
N GLU A 337 -9.86 7.29 25.78
CA GLU A 337 -9.58 8.70 26.07
C GLU A 337 -10.34 9.66 25.15
N ARG A 338 -10.83 9.20 23.98
CA ARG A 338 -11.61 9.99 23.00
C ARG A 338 -10.94 11.31 22.58
N ASN A 339 -9.61 11.31 22.55
CA ASN A 339 -8.79 12.49 22.32
C ASN A 339 -7.86 12.35 21.10
N ALA A 340 -8.19 11.51 20.12
CA ALA A 340 -7.37 11.36 18.92
C ALA A 340 -7.31 12.66 18.10
N ASP A 341 -6.17 12.92 17.49
CA ASP A 341 -5.88 14.10 16.68
C ASP A 341 -6.35 13.99 15.23
N GLY A 342 -6.87 12.83 14.84
CA GLY A 342 -7.53 12.67 13.56
C GLY A 342 -7.87 11.22 13.22
N LEU A 343 -8.65 11.06 12.17
CA LEU A 343 -9.13 9.77 11.68
C LEU A 343 -8.91 9.64 10.17
N ILE A 344 -8.28 8.55 9.75
CA ILE A 344 -8.12 8.17 8.35
C ILE A 344 -8.84 6.85 8.09
N VAL A 345 -9.75 6.83 7.11
CA VAL A 345 -10.46 5.61 6.68
C VAL A 345 -10.20 5.37 5.20
N ALA A 346 -9.67 4.18 4.87
CA ALA A 346 -9.42 3.75 3.50
C ALA A 346 -9.54 2.23 3.39
N SER A 347 -10.78 1.75 3.24
CA SER A 347 -11.05 0.31 3.22
C SER A 347 -11.96 -0.10 2.08
N ARG A 348 -12.06 -1.41 1.87
CA ARG A 348 -13.03 -2.04 0.97
C ARG A 348 -14.46 -2.10 1.54
N PHE A 349 -14.66 -1.73 2.81
CA PHE A 349 -15.96 -1.76 3.46
C PHE A 349 -16.73 -0.47 3.21
N HIS A 350 -18.04 -0.53 3.45
CA HIS A 350 -18.88 0.65 3.39
C HIS A 350 -18.42 1.71 4.42
N PRO A 351 -18.15 2.96 4.01
CA PRO A 351 -17.54 3.96 4.89
C PRO A 351 -18.48 4.51 5.97
N THR A 352 -19.80 4.57 5.72
CA THR A 352 -20.76 5.20 6.64
C THR A 352 -20.71 4.64 8.06
N PRO A 353 -20.89 3.32 8.31
CA PRO A 353 -20.91 2.79 9.67
C PRO A 353 -19.56 2.98 10.37
N LEU A 354 -18.45 2.81 9.64
CA LEU A 354 -17.11 3.05 10.19
C LEU A 354 -16.98 4.50 10.66
N LEU A 355 -17.39 5.45 9.84
CA LEU A 355 -17.21 6.85 10.17
C LEU A 355 -18.07 7.28 11.36
N LEU A 356 -19.33 6.83 11.42
CA LEU A 356 -20.24 7.17 12.51
C LEU A 356 -19.75 6.63 13.86
N SER A 357 -19.21 5.41 13.90
CA SER A 357 -18.68 4.82 15.13
C SER A 357 -17.30 5.36 15.50
N LEU A 358 -16.41 5.57 14.54
CA LEU A 358 -15.00 5.88 14.82
C LEU A 358 -14.76 7.36 15.13
N LEU A 359 -15.65 8.27 14.72
CA LEU A 359 -15.54 9.69 15.08
C LEU A 359 -15.70 9.93 16.59
N ASP A 360 -16.34 9.01 17.31
CA ASP A 360 -16.53 9.10 18.76
C ASP A 360 -15.23 9.01 19.57
N PHE A 361 -14.13 8.57 18.94
CA PHE A 361 -12.80 8.52 19.53
C PHE A 361 -11.94 9.75 19.19
N VAL A 362 -12.44 10.66 18.37
CA VAL A 362 -11.67 11.82 17.86
C VAL A 362 -12.02 13.07 18.67
N ALA A 363 -10.99 13.81 19.09
CA ALA A 363 -11.17 15.06 19.83
C ALA A 363 -11.88 16.12 18.96
N PRO A 364 -12.54 17.14 19.55
CA PRO A 364 -13.03 18.30 18.80
C PRO A 364 -11.92 19.07 18.08
N SER A 365 -12.27 19.76 16.99
CA SER A 365 -11.36 20.54 16.16
C SER A 365 -10.21 19.71 15.58
N ARG A 366 -10.51 18.49 15.13
CA ARG A 366 -9.55 17.58 14.49
C ARG A 366 -10.03 17.12 13.13
N PRO A 367 -9.13 16.96 12.15
CA PRO A 367 -9.50 16.55 10.82
C PRO A 367 -9.83 15.06 10.76
N PHE A 368 -10.76 14.70 9.88
CA PHE A 368 -10.95 13.33 9.43
C PHE A 368 -10.96 13.28 7.91
N VAL A 369 -10.49 12.16 7.35
CA VAL A 369 -10.52 11.91 5.91
C VAL A 369 -10.95 10.49 5.62
N VAL A 370 -11.90 10.35 4.72
CA VAL A 370 -12.46 9.07 4.27
C VAL A 370 -12.26 8.95 2.78
N TYR A 371 -11.56 7.89 2.38
CA TYR A 371 -11.41 7.48 1.00
C TYR A 371 -12.49 6.45 0.63
N CYS A 372 -13.05 6.62 -0.56
CA CYS A 372 -13.82 5.57 -1.22
C CYS A 372 -13.51 5.55 -2.71
N GLN A 373 -13.49 4.35 -3.30
CA GLN A 373 -13.35 4.20 -4.74
C GLN A 373 -14.57 4.78 -5.49
N TYR A 374 -15.74 4.75 -4.87
CA TYR A 374 -17.02 5.15 -5.45
C TYR A 374 -17.54 6.41 -4.74
N LYS A 375 -18.29 7.24 -5.47
CA LYS A 375 -18.75 8.54 -4.96
C LYS A 375 -20.00 8.39 -4.10
N GLU A 376 -20.87 7.47 -4.47
CA GLU A 376 -22.20 7.23 -3.91
C GLU A 376 -22.16 6.92 -2.41
N PRO A 377 -21.26 6.04 -1.90
CA PRO A 377 -21.14 5.80 -0.46
C PRO A 377 -20.73 7.04 0.33
N LEU A 378 -19.95 7.95 -0.28
CA LEU A 378 -19.53 9.19 0.37
C LEU A 378 -20.64 10.25 0.38
N LEU A 379 -21.55 10.23 -0.59
CA LEU A 379 -22.75 11.07 -0.57
C LEU A 379 -23.69 10.65 0.58
N GLU A 380 -23.83 9.34 0.81
CA GLU A 380 -24.56 8.83 1.96
C GLU A 380 -23.88 9.24 3.29
N CYS A 381 -22.56 9.02 3.40
CA CYS A 381 -21.77 9.47 4.56
C CYS A 381 -21.98 10.96 4.85
N TYR A 382 -21.95 11.79 3.81
CA TYR A 382 -22.12 13.23 3.92
C TYR A 382 -23.47 13.59 4.56
N THR A 383 -24.56 12.98 4.10
CA THR A 383 -25.90 13.18 4.65
C THR A 383 -25.99 12.67 6.08
N LYS A 384 -25.47 11.47 6.36
CA LYS A 384 -25.50 10.88 7.71
C LYS A 384 -24.68 11.65 8.74
N LEU A 385 -23.54 12.23 8.32
CA LEU A 385 -22.76 13.13 9.16
C LEU A 385 -23.49 14.44 9.46
N ARG A 386 -24.23 14.99 8.48
CA ARG A 386 -25.08 16.17 8.72
C ARG A 386 -26.22 15.88 9.69
N GLU A 387 -26.82 14.69 9.60
CA GLU A 387 -27.86 14.23 10.54
C GLU A 387 -27.31 14.06 11.96
N ARG A 388 -26.16 13.37 12.10
CA ARG A 388 -25.48 13.14 13.39
C ARG A 388 -24.99 14.45 14.03
N GLY A 389 -24.50 15.39 13.24
CA GLY A 389 -23.82 16.58 13.73
C GLY A 389 -22.42 16.29 14.28
N GLY A 390 -21.84 17.26 14.98
CA GLY A 390 -20.47 17.15 15.52
C GLY A 390 -19.36 17.28 14.47
N VAL A 391 -19.67 17.78 13.27
CA VAL A 391 -18.71 18.02 12.19
C VAL A 391 -18.99 19.33 11.46
N ILE A 392 -17.95 19.94 10.89
CA ILE A 392 -18.01 21.17 10.09
C ILE A 392 -17.09 21.08 8.87
N ASN A 393 -17.27 21.97 7.90
CA ASN A 393 -16.45 22.08 6.68
C ASN A 393 -16.39 20.77 5.89
N LEU A 394 -17.52 20.06 5.81
CA LEU A 394 -17.62 18.85 5.02
C LEU A 394 -17.36 19.13 3.54
N ARG A 395 -16.32 18.46 3.01
CA ARG A 395 -15.88 18.58 1.63
C ARG A 395 -15.78 17.20 1.00
N LEU A 396 -16.63 16.95 0.00
CA LEU A 396 -16.48 15.86 -0.95
C LEU A 396 -15.61 16.35 -2.12
N SER A 397 -14.54 15.63 -2.43
CA SER A 397 -13.57 16.05 -3.45
C SER A 397 -13.03 14.88 -4.25
N GLU A 398 -12.55 15.21 -5.45
CA GLU A 398 -11.83 14.32 -6.36
C GLU A 398 -10.60 15.09 -6.85
N THR A 399 -9.55 14.37 -7.21
CA THR A 399 -8.37 14.95 -7.87
C THR A 399 -8.21 14.37 -9.25
N TRP A 400 -7.70 15.15 -10.19
CA TRP A 400 -7.35 14.68 -11.52
C TRP A 400 -5.85 14.89 -11.74
N LEU A 401 -5.20 13.88 -12.32
CA LEU A 401 -3.77 13.87 -12.56
C LEU A 401 -3.50 13.70 -14.05
N ARG A 402 -2.66 14.58 -14.60
CA ARG A 402 -2.23 14.54 -16.01
C ARG A 402 -0.71 14.62 -16.09
N ASN A 403 -0.10 13.58 -16.67
CA ASN A 403 1.34 13.52 -16.89
C ASN A 403 1.67 14.18 -18.24
N TYR A 404 2.87 14.74 -18.36
CA TYR A 404 3.35 15.39 -19.59
C TYR A 404 4.61 14.70 -20.12
N GLN A 405 4.74 14.66 -21.43
CA GLN A 405 6.03 14.50 -22.11
C GLN A 405 6.60 15.90 -22.31
N VAL A 406 7.85 16.09 -21.88
CA VAL A 406 8.57 17.35 -22.02
C VAL A 406 9.89 17.04 -22.71
N LEU A 407 9.91 17.24 -24.02
CA LEU A 407 11.07 17.05 -24.89
C LEU A 407 11.10 18.22 -25.88
N PRO A 408 12.30 18.62 -26.38
CA PRO A 408 12.43 19.63 -27.42
C PRO A 408 11.50 19.29 -28.60
N ASP A 409 10.68 20.26 -29.00
CA ASP A 409 9.68 20.22 -30.08
C ASP A 409 8.65 19.07 -30.02
N ARG A 410 8.59 18.34 -28.90
CA ARG A 410 7.71 17.15 -28.71
C ARG A 410 7.00 17.17 -27.36
N SER A 411 6.67 18.37 -26.87
CA SER A 411 6.02 18.55 -25.57
C SER A 411 4.50 18.50 -25.68
N HIS A 412 3.88 17.53 -25.00
CA HIS A 412 2.42 17.37 -24.97
C HIS A 412 2.00 16.55 -23.73
N PRO A 413 0.71 16.60 -23.33
CA PRO A 413 0.20 15.69 -22.32
C PRO A 413 0.32 14.23 -22.76
N LYS A 414 0.66 13.33 -21.85
CA LYS A 414 0.56 11.88 -22.09
C LYS A 414 -0.93 11.49 -22.21
N LEU A 415 -1.24 10.54 -23.10
CA LEU A 415 -2.60 10.17 -23.52
C LEU A 415 -3.51 9.61 -22.41
N LEU A 416 -2.97 9.25 -21.24
CA LEU A 416 -3.74 8.62 -20.17
C LEU A 416 -4.05 9.63 -19.04
N MET A 417 -5.28 10.13 -19.03
CA MET A 417 -5.89 10.64 -17.80
C MET A 417 -6.58 9.47 -17.10
N SER A 418 -6.30 9.26 -15.82
CA SER A 418 -7.02 8.27 -15.01
C SER A 418 -8.08 9.00 -14.19
N GLY A 419 -9.36 8.88 -14.52
CA GLY A 419 -10.43 9.37 -13.63
C GLY A 419 -10.60 8.51 -12.36
N GLY A 420 -10.13 7.26 -12.38
CA GLY A 420 -10.30 6.29 -11.30
C GLY A 420 -9.33 6.42 -10.13
N GLY A 421 -9.05 7.63 -9.64
CA GLY A 421 -8.18 7.84 -8.46
C GLY A 421 -8.88 7.70 -7.11
N GLY A 422 -10.20 7.57 -7.13
CA GLY A 422 -11.09 7.56 -5.96
C GLY A 422 -11.46 8.95 -5.47
N TYR A 423 -12.36 8.99 -4.49
CA TYR A 423 -12.97 10.19 -3.94
C TYR A 423 -12.64 10.33 -2.46
N LEU A 424 -12.61 11.57 -1.97
CA LEU A 424 -12.35 11.89 -0.57
C LEU A 424 -13.50 12.68 0.04
N LEU A 425 -13.99 12.23 1.19
CA LEU A 425 -14.81 13.02 2.09
C LEU A 425 -13.94 13.47 3.27
N SER A 426 -13.90 14.76 3.53
CA SER A 426 -13.10 15.35 4.61
C SER A 426 -13.90 16.39 5.39
N GLY A 427 -13.50 16.65 6.63
CA GLY A 427 -14.09 17.67 7.49
C GLY A 427 -13.34 17.78 8.81
N PHE A 428 -13.85 18.64 9.70
CA PHE A 428 -13.34 18.79 11.06
C PHE A 428 -14.42 18.39 12.06
N THR A 429 -14.02 17.70 13.12
CA THR A 429 -14.87 17.46 14.28
C THR A 429 -15.14 18.77 15.03
N VAL A 430 -16.31 18.89 15.63
CA VAL A 430 -16.66 19.98 16.54
C VAL A 430 -17.41 19.40 17.74
N VAL A 431 -17.49 20.18 18.82
CA VAL A 431 -18.29 19.80 19.99
C VAL A 431 -19.75 19.65 19.54
N LEU A 432 -20.41 18.58 19.98
CA LEU A 432 -21.83 18.39 19.77
C LEU A 432 -22.60 19.37 20.66
N ASP A 433 -23.63 20.01 20.11
CA ASP A 433 -24.54 20.83 20.90
C ASP A 433 -25.33 19.92 21.85
N ASN A 434 -25.07 20.00 23.15
CA ASN A 434 -25.83 19.28 24.19
C ASN A 434 -27.30 19.74 24.33
N LEU A 435 -27.77 20.64 23.45
CA LEU A 435 -29.08 21.29 23.53
C LEU A 435 -30.26 20.37 23.17
N ARG A 436 -30.04 19.09 22.85
CA ARG A 436 -31.11 18.12 22.58
C ARG A 436 -31.31 17.05 23.65
N ALA A 437 -30.47 17.01 24.69
CA ALA A 437 -30.54 15.95 25.72
C ALA A 437 -31.20 16.35 27.04
N ASP A 438 -31.39 17.66 27.33
CA ASP A 438 -32.02 18.11 28.58
C ASP A 438 -33.11 19.16 28.33
N THR A 439 -34.35 18.70 28.14
CA THR A 439 -35.55 19.53 28.30
C THR A 439 -36.11 19.53 29.73
N SER A 440 -35.40 18.97 30.72
CA SER A 440 -35.82 18.92 32.13
C SER A 440 -35.15 19.96 33.04
N LEU A 441 -34.15 20.69 32.56
CA LEU A 441 -33.43 21.71 33.34
C LEU A 441 -33.61 23.12 32.75
N LYS A 442 -34.88 23.53 32.56
CA LYS A 442 -35.25 24.94 32.44
C LYS A 442 -36.03 25.37 33.68
N SER A 443 -35.33 25.67 34.76
CA SER A 443 -35.75 26.62 35.80
C SER A 443 -34.71 26.71 36.91
N SER A 444 -33.67 27.54 36.73
CA SER A 444 -32.95 28.26 37.81
C SER A 444 -31.56 28.71 37.36
N ALA A 445 -31.51 29.77 36.53
CA ALA A 445 -30.34 30.64 36.44
C ALA A 445 -30.74 31.97 35.79
N SER A 446 -31.67 32.67 36.42
CA SER A 446 -31.73 34.13 36.30
C SER A 446 -30.70 34.71 37.27
N THR A 447 -29.88 35.63 36.78
CA THR A 447 -28.90 36.49 37.47
C THR A 447 -27.45 36.06 37.23
N LEU A 448 -26.81 36.66 36.23
CA LEU A 448 -25.40 37.09 36.24
C LEU A 448 -25.15 38.05 35.05
N GLU A 449 -25.12 39.33 35.43
CA GLU A 449 -24.49 40.52 34.85
C GLU A 449 -24.19 40.63 33.34
N SER A 450 -24.83 41.63 32.74
CA SER A 450 -24.53 42.16 31.41
C SER A 450 -23.21 42.96 31.39
N HIS A 451 -22.10 42.33 31.00
CA HIS A 451 -20.95 43.06 30.50
C HIS A 451 -21.13 43.36 29.01
N LYS A 452 -21.51 44.61 28.70
CA LYS A 452 -21.41 45.18 27.35
C LYS A 452 -19.93 45.32 26.98
N THR A 453 -19.41 44.44 26.13
CA THR A 453 -18.20 44.69 25.35
C THR A 453 -18.60 45.27 23.99
N GLY A 454 -18.33 46.56 23.80
CA GLY A 454 -18.54 47.25 22.54
C GLY A 454 -17.60 46.72 21.44
N GLU A 455 -18.16 46.55 20.25
CA GLU A 455 -17.45 46.32 18.99
C GLU A 455 -16.38 47.40 18.76
N PRO A 456 -15.11 47.07 18.46
CA PRO A 456 -14.15 48.07 18.04
C PRO A 456 -14.40 48.45 16.57
N ALA A 457 -14.66 49.74 16.33
CA ALA A 457 -14.88 50.29 15.00
C ALA A 457 -13.66 50.10 14.07
N ALA A 458 -13.93 49.78 12.81
CA ALA A 458 -12.92 49.65 11.76
C ALA A 458 -12.19 50.98 11.50
N LYS A 459 -10.91 51.06 11.88
CA LYS A 459 -10.03 52.17 11.49
C LYS A 459 -9.66 52.04 10.01
N ARG A 460 -10.30 52.84 9.14
CA ARG A 460 -9.79 53.13 7.81
C ARG A 460 -8.54 54.00 7.93
N GLN A 461 -7.41 53.49 7.48
CA GLN A 461 -6.15 54.23 7.41
C GLN A 461 -6.15 55.04 6.11
N LYS A 462 -6.07 56.37 6.21
CA LYS A 462 -5.94 57.29 5.06
C LYS A 462 -4.47 57.35 4.63
N CYS A 463 -4.17 57.01 3.38
CA CYS A 463 -2.86 57.31 2.77
C CYS A 463 -2.73 58.83 2.58
N PRO A 464 -1.61 59.47 2.94
CA PRO A 464 -1.40 60.87 2.63
C PRO A 464 -1.09 61.03 1.13
N GLU A 465 -1.74 62.01 0.51
CA GLU A 465 -1.49 62.44 -0.87
C GLU A 465 -0.06 62.95 -1.01
N SER A 466 0.63 62.51 -2.07
CA SER A 466 1.91 63.05 -2.51
C SER A 466 1.68 64.44 -3.10
N GLY A 467 2.04 65.47 -2.34
CA GLY A 467 2.16 66.84 -2.82
C GLY A 467 3.39 67.00 -3.72
N SER A 468 3.20 67.83 -4.73
CA SER A 468 4.08 68.20 -5.86
C SER A 468 5.45 68.73 -5.47
#